data_AF-Q04226-F1
#
_entry.id   AF-Q04226-F1
#
_cell.length_a   1.000
_cell.length_b   1.000
_cell.length_c   1.000
_cell.angle_alpha   90.00
_cell.angle_beta   90.00
_cell.angle_gamma   90.00
#
_symmetry.space_group_name_H-M   'P 1'
#
loop_
_entity.id
_entity.type
_entity.pdbx_description
1 polymer ?
#
loop_
_entity_poly.entity_id
_entity_poly.type
_entity_poly.pdbx_seq_one_letter_code
_entity_poly.pdbx_strand_id
1 'polypeptide(L)'
;MTEPQGPLDTIPKVNYPPILTIANYFSTKQMIDQVISEDQDYVTWKLQNLRTGGTSINNQLNKYPKYKYQKTRINQQDPDSINKVPENLIFPQDILQQQTQNSNYEDTNTNEDENEKLAQDEQFKLLVTNLDKDQTNRFEVFHRTSLNKTQVKKLASTVANQTISENIRVFLQAVGKIYAGEIIELAMIVKNKWLTSQMCIEFDKRTKIGYKLKKYLKKLTFSIIENQQYKQDYQSDSVPEDEPDFYFDDEEVDKRETTLGNSLLQSKSLQQSDHNSQDLKLQLIEQYNKLVLQFNKLDVSIEKYNNSPLLPEHIREAWRLYRLQSDTLPNAYWRTQGEGQGSMFR
;
A
#
# COMPACT_ATOMS: atom_id res chain seq x y z
N MET A 1 -23.35 22.46 1.64
CA MET A 1 -22.10 21.87 2.12
C MET A 1 -20.99 22.72 1.52
N THR A 2 -20.23 23.45 2.33
CA THR A 2 -19.00 24.08 1.83
C THR A 2 -18.11 22.95 1.33
N GLU A 3 -17.73 22.97 0.05
CA GLU A 3 -16.75 22.01 -0.47
C GLU A 3 -15.53 22.05 0.44
N PRO A 4 -14.90 20.91 0.77
CA PRO A 4 -13.69 20.92 1.58
C PRO A 4 -12.69 21.85 0.89
N GLN A 5 -12.29 22.92 1.57
CA GLN A 5 -11.28 23.84 1.08
C GLN A 5 -9.97 23.04 1.06
N GLY A 6 -9.67 22.43 -0.08
CA GLY A 6 -8.39 21.77 -0.28
C GLY A 6 -7.27 22.79 -0.41
N PRO A 7 -6.01 22.33 -0.52
CA PRO A 7 -4.84 23.19 -0.56
C PRO A 7 -4.79 24.11 -1.79
N LEU A 8 -5.54 23.78 -2.85
CA LEU A 8 -5.54 24.52 -4.10
C LEU A 8 -6.87 25.25 -4.30
N ASP A 9 -6.77 26.53 -4.66
CA ASP A 9 -7.92 27.37 -4.98
C ASP A 9 -8.27 27.31 -6.48
N THR A 10 -9.57 27.48 -6.77
CA THR A 10 -10.06 27.60 -8.15
C THR A 10 -9.82 29.01 -8.70
N ILE A 11 -9.60 29.11 -10.01
CA ILE A 11 -9.42 30.39 -10.70
C ILE A 11 -10.81 30.90 -11.13
N PRO A 12 -11.18 32.16 -10.80
CA PRO A 12 -12.47 32.71 -11.21
C PRO A 12 -12.54 32.85 -12.73
N LYS A 13 -13.74 32.68 -13.31
CA LYS A 13 -13.98 32.85 -14.75
C LYS A 13 -13.92 34.33 -15.20
N VAL A 14 -13.99 35.27 -14.25
CA VAL A 14 -13.99 36.72 -14.48
C VAL A 14 -12.82 37.34 -13.74
N ASN A 15 -12.15 38.33 -14.36
CA ASN A 15 -11.03 39.09 -13.76
C ASN A 15 -9.90 38.19 -13.20
N TYR A 16 -9.58 37.10 -13.91
CA TYR A 16 -8.47 36.21 -13.57
C TYR A 16 -7.05 36.74 -13.87
N PRO A 17 -6.80 37.70 -14.80
CA PRO A 17 -5.43 38.10 -15.13
C PRO A 17 -4.56 38.55 -13.95
N PRO A 18 -5.08 39.29 -12.94
CA PRO A 18 -4.31 39.65 -11.75
C PRO A 18 -3.90 38.47 -10.87
N ILE A 19 -4.59 37.33 -10.96
CA ILE A 19 -4.30 36.12 -10.16
C ILE A 19 -3.22 35.28 -10.85
N LEU A 20 -3.21 35.27 -12.18
CA LEU A 20 -2.26 34.52 -12.99
C LEU A 20 -0.93 35.26 -13.12
N THR A 21 -0.28 35.42 -11.97
CA THR A 21 1.07 35.93 -11.86
C THR A 21 2.06 34.78 -11.74
N ILE A 22 3.29 35.07 -12.13
CA ILE A 22 4.46 34.23 -11.93
C ILE A 22 4.61 33.75 -10.48
N ALA A 23 4.46 34.67 -9.52
CA ALA A 23 4.61 34.36 -8.11
C ALA A 23 3.54 33.35 -7.65
N ASN A 24 2.30 33.52 -8.13
CA ASN A 24 1.22 32.59 -7.84
C ASN A 24 1.46 31.21 -8.49
N TYR A 25 1.98 31.17 -9.72
CA TYR A 25 2.36 29.92 -10.37
C TYR A 25 3.39 29.12 -9.54
N PHE A 26 4.45 29.76 -9.04
CA PHE A 26 5.43 29.04 -8.23
C PHE A 26 4.89 28.64 -6.86
N SER A 27 4.10 29.51 -6.23
CA SER A 27 3.44 29.18 -4.97
C SER A 27 2.56 27.94 -5.10
N THR A 28 1.67 27.93 -6.09
CA THR A 28 0.78 26.78 -6.37
C THR A 28 1.54 25.53 -6.80
N LYS A 29 2.59 25.65 -7.63
CA LYS A 29 3.47 24.52 -7.98
C LYS A 29 4.12 23.93 -6.73
N GLN A 30 4.69 24.77 -5.87
CA GLN A 30 5.29 24.36 -4.61
C GLN A 30 4.27 23.70 -3.69
N MET A 31 3.04 24.21 -3.61
CA MET A 31 1.95 23.58 -2.86
C MET A 31 1.60 22.18 -3.41
N ILE A 32 1.49 22.02 -4.73
CA ILE A 32 1.26 20.71 -5.36
C ILE A 32 2.40 19.74 -5.03
N ASP A 33 3.65 20.20 -5.16
CA ASP A 33 4.85 19.39 -4.86
C ASP A 33 4.91 18.97 -3.39
N GLN A 34 4.58 19.90 -2.47
CA GLN A 34 4.53 19.61 -1.05
C GLN A 34 3.48 18.53 -0.74
N VAL A 35 2.25 18.67 -1.25
CA VAL A 35 1.17 17.70 -1.02
C VAL A 35 1.55 16.31 -1.55
N ILE A 36 2.09 16.24 -2.78
CA ILE A 36 2.55 14.97 -3.36
C ILE A 36 3.69 14.36 -2.54
N SER A 37 4.62 15.18 -2.04
CA SER A 37 5.72 14.71 -1.18
C SER A 37 5.19 14.13 0.13
N GLU A 38 4.25 14.80 0.78
CA GLU A 38 3.63 14.32 2.02
C GLU A 38 2.89 12.98 1.79
N ASP A 39 2.16 12.85 0.68
CA ASP A 39 1.52 11.58 0.33
C ASP A 39 2.54 10.49 0.01
N GLN A 40 3.62 10.82 -0.70
CA GLN A 40 4.69 9.87 -1.03
C GLN A 40 5.33 9.32 0.24
N ASP A 41 5.61 10.18 1.22
CA ASP A 41 6.16 9.77 2.51
C ASP A 41 5.19 8.84 3.25
N TYR A 42 3.90 9.19 3.27
CA TYR A 42 2.86 8.37 3.86
C TYR A 42 2.74 6.99 3.17
N VAL A 43 2.67 6.94 1.84
CA VAL A 43 2.59 5.70 1.04
C VAL A 43 3.83 4.84 1.28
N THR A 44 5.01 5.44 1.25
CA THR A 44 6.29 4.76 1.47
C THR A 44 6.33 4.15 2.86
N TRP A 45 5.95 4.91 3.88
CA TRP A 45 5.90 4.44 5.26
C TRP A 45 4.92 3.27 5.43
N LYS A 46 3.73 3.34 4.83
CA LYS A 46 2.74 2.24 4.86
C LYS A 46 3.25 0.97 4.17
N LEU A 47 3.85 1.10 2.98
CA LEU A 47 4.43 -0.03 2.26
C LEU A 47 5.59 -0.67 3.03
N GLN A 48 6.44 0.14 3.68
CA GLN A 48 7.51 -0.34 4.53
C GLN A 48 6.97 -1.10 5.75
N ASN A 49 5.95 -0.58 6.42
CA ASN A 49 5.32 -1.27 7.56
C ASN A 49 4.70 -2.61 7.15
N LEU A 50 4.04 -2.68 5.99
CA LEU A 50 3.48 -3.94 5.48
C LEU A 50 4.59 -4.97 5.20
N ARG A 51 5.73 -4.53 4.66
CA ARG A 51 6.86 -5.41 4.33
C ARG A 51 7.66 -5.87 5.55
N THR A 52 7.83 -4.99 6.54
CA THR A 52 8.73 -5.21 7.68
C THR A 52 8.00 -5.56 8.98
N GLY A 53 6.68 -5.65 8.97
CA GLY A 53 5.89 -5.90 10.18
C GLY A 53 5.96 -4.74 11.21
N GLY A 54 6.29 -3.53 10.76
CA GLY A 54 6.42 -2.34 11.63
C GLY A 54 7.79 -2.18 12.31
N THR A 55 8.71 -3.14 12.18
CA THR A 55 10.11 -2.90 12.58
C THR A 55 10.80 -2.06 11.51
N SER A 56 10.89 -0.75 11.76
CA SER A 56 11.66 0.14 10.89
C SER A 56 13.11 -0.36 10.81
N ILE A 57 13.46 -0.93 9.65
CA ILE A 57 14.80 -1.36 9.27
C ILE A 57 15.84 -0.28 9.64
N ASN A 58 15.50 1.00 9.56
CA ASN A 58 16.42 2.10 9.83
C ASN A 58 16.95 2.11 11.28
N ASN A 59 16.12 1.84 12.28
CA ASN A 59 16.58 1.88 13.67
C ASN A 59 17.53 0.72 14.01
N GLN A 60 17.27 -0.47 13.46
CA GLN A 60 18.15 -1.61 13.71
C GLN A 60 19.38 -1.60 12.80
N LEU A 61 19.27 -1.12 11.54
CA LEU A 61 20.40 -1.14 10.60
C LEU A 61 21.46 -0.05 10.80
N ASN A 62 21.12 1.07 11.45
CA ASN A 62 22.09 2.14 11.67
C ASN A 62 23.29 1.72 12.55
N LYS A 63 23.20 0.61 13.29
CA LYS A 63 24.31 0.06 14.08
C LYS A 63 25.19 -0.94 13.34
N TYR A 64 24.86 -1.37 12.11
CA TYR A 64 25.77 -2.22 11.37
C TYR A 64 26.99 -1.41 10.92
N PRO A 65 28.22 -1.92 11.12
CA PRO A 65 29.40 -1.27 10.57
C PRO A 65 29.23 -1.17 9.05
N LYS A 66 29.20 0.07 8.53
CA LYS A 66 29.14 0.31 7.09
C LYS A 66 30.38 -0.31 6.46
N TYR A 67 30.22 -1.49 5.86
CA TYR A 67 31.31 -2.15 5.16
C TYR A 67 31.75 -1.23 4.02
N LYS A 68 32.98 -0.69 4.12
CA LYS A 68 33.55 0.13 3.05
C LYS A 68 33.85 -0.81 1.89
N TYR A 69 32.97 -0.84 0.90
CA TYR A 69 33.21 -1.58 -0.34
C TYR A 69 34.50 -1.07 -0.99
N GLN A 70 35.55 -1.88 -0.94
CA GLN A 70 36.77 -1.64 -1.70
C GLN A 70 36.56 -2.31 -3.07
N LYS A 71 36.57 -1.52 -4.15
CA LYS A 71 36.71 -2.06 -5.52
C LYS A 71 38.09 -2.70 -5.63
N THR A 72 38.26 -3.92 -5.18
CA THR A 72 39.39 -4.73 -5.65
C THR A 72 39.16 -5.05 -7.11
N ARG A 73 40.15 -4.73 -7.95
CA ARG A 73 40.16 -5.20 -9.35
C ARG A 73 39.98 -6.70 -9.31
N ILE A 74 39.00 -7.22 -10.06
CA ILE A 74 38.69 -8.65 -10.18
C ILE A 74 39.85 -9.29 -10.93
N ASN A 75 40.99 -9.46 -10.26
CA ASN A 75 42.12 -10.18 -10.79
C ASN A 75 41.83 -11.65 -10.53
N GLN A 76 41.33 -12.35 -11.55
CA GLN A 76 41.39 -13.81 -11.71
C GLN A 76 41.33 -14.59 -10.39
N GLN A 77 40.30 -14.33 -9.58
CA GLN A 77 40.12 -15.04 -8.33
C GLN A 77 39.69 -16.47 -8.66
N ASP A 78 40.30 -17.41 -7.94
CA ASP A 78 40.05 -18.84 -8.04
C ASP A 78 38.53 -19.09 -8.07
N PRO A 79 37.98 -19.85 -9.02
CA PRO A 79 36.53 -20.09 -9.10
C PRO A 79 35.96 -20.67 -7.79
N ASP A 80 36.77 -21.40 -7.03
CA ASP A 80 36.38 -21.93 -5.71
C ASP A 80 36.24 -20.86 -4.62
N SER A 81 36.92 -19.71 -4.76
CA SER A 81 36.85 -18.61 -3.79
C SER A 81 35.52 -17.85 -3.83
N ILE A 82 34.78 -17.91 -4.94
CA ILE A 82 33.48 -17.23 -5.11
C ILE A 82 32.42 -17.83 -4.18
N ASN A 83 32.51 -19.14 -3.88
CA ASN A 83 31.55 -19.84 -3.03
C ASN A 83 31.97 -19.91 -1.55
N LYS A 84 33.13 -19.37 -1.17
CA LYS A 84 33.57 -19.37 0.23
C LYS A 84 32.96 -18.19 0.97
N VAL A 85 32.24 -18.47 2.06
CA VAL A 85 31.73 -17.44 2.97
C VAL A 85 32.93 -16.68 3.58
N PRO A 86 32.93 -15.33 3.57
CA PRO A 86 34.00 -14.56 4.21
C PRO A 86 34.14 -14.91 5.69
N GLU A 87 35.38 -15.12 6.16
CA GLU A 87 35.65 -15.54 7.55
C GLU A 87 35.27 -14.47 8.59
N ASN A 88 35.14 -13.22 8.16
CA ASN A 88 34.75 -12.09 8.99
C ASN A 88 33.30 -11.61 8.75
N LEU A 89 32.46 -12.46 8.15
CA LEU A 89 31.04 -12.18 7.98
C LEU A 89 30.35 -12.25 9.36
N ILE A 90 29.86 -11.12 9.83
CA ILE A 90 29.04 -11.04 11.05
C ILE A 90 27.58 -10.96 10.62
N PHE A 91 26.75 -11.91 11.04
CA PHE A 91 25.34 -11.87 10.68
C PHE A 91 24.61 -10.79 11.49
N PRO A 92 23.59 -10.13 10.89
CA PRO A 92 22.75 -9.18 11.60
C PRO A 92 22.17 -9.70 12.93
N GLN A 93 21.83 -10.99 12.95
CA GLN A 93 21.29 -11.66 14.13
C GLN A 93 22.31 -11.76 15.28
N ASP A 94 23.59 -11.98 14.99
CA ASP A 94 24.64 -12.07 16.01
C ASP A 94 24.83 -10.73 16.72
N ILE A 95 24.74 -9.63 15.96
CA ILE A 95 24.81 -8.26 16.49
C ILE A 95 23.60 -7.96 17.37
N LEU A 96 22.40 -8.37 16.95
CA LEU A 96 21.19 -8.23 17.76
C LEU A 96 21.31 -9.01 19.07
N GLN A 97 21.83 -10.24 19.00
CA GLN A 97 22.04 -11.09 20.17
C GLN A 97 23.05 -10.47 21.15
N GLN A 98 24.18 -9.97 20.66
CA GLN A 98 25.15 -9.23 21.47
C GLN A 98 24.54 -7.97 22.08
N GLN A 99 23.68 -7.25 21.35
CA GLN A 99 22.98 -6.09 21.91
C GLN A 99 21.98 -6.47 22.99
N THR A 100 21.19 -7.52 22.81
CA THR A 100 20.28 -8.00 23.85
C THR A 100 21.03 -8.44 25.10
N GLN A 101 22.20 -9.06 24.93
CA GLN A 101 23.09 -9.39 26.05
C GLN A 101 23.60 -8.12 26.72
N ASN A 102 24.19 -7.18 25.97
CA ASN A 102 24.74 -5.94 26.51
C ASN A 102 23.70 -5.07 27.21
N SER A 103 22.52 -4.88 26.61
CA SER A 103 21.42 -4.12 27.23
C SER A 103 20.95 -4.76 28.54
N ASN A 104 20.91 -6.09 28.59
CA ASN A 104 20.54 -6.81 29.82
C ASN A 104 21.65 -6.79 30.87
N TYR A 105 22.91 -6.58 30.50
CA TYR A 105 24.03 -6.47 31.46
C TYR A 105 24.12 -5.10 32.15
N GLU A 106 23.56 -4.03 31.58
CA GLU A 106 23.50 -2.74 32.30
C GLU A 106 22.56 -2.80 33.50
N ASP A 107 21.51 -3.63 33.42
CA ASP A 107 20.63 -3.95 34.53
C ASP A 107 21.13 -5.19 35.27
N THR A 108 21.98 -4.92 36.27
CA THR A 108 22.26 -5.75 37.45
C THR A 108 23.52 -6.64 37.43
N ASN A 109 24.50 -6.20 38.23
CA ASN A 109 25.59 -6.98 38.83
C ASN A 109 25.07 -8.08 39.80
N THR A 110 24.01 -8.80 39.45
CA THR A 110 23.53 -9.97 40.19
C THR A 110 23.68 -11.19 39.31
N ASN A 111 24.87 -11.77 39.45
CA ASN A 111 25.20 -13.19 39.39
C ASN A 111 24.07 -14.14 38.91
N GLU A 112 24.37 -14.83 37.81
CA GLU A 112 24.23 -16.29 37.68
C GLU A 112 22.84 -16.94 37.54
N ASP A 113 21.74 -16.20 37.44
CA ASP A 113 20.49 -16.83 37.03
C ASP A 113 20.47 -16.98 35.50
N GLU A 114 20.82 -18.18 35.06
CA GLU A 114 20.63 -18.72 33.71
C GLU A 114 19.20 -18.43 33.23
N ASN A 115 18.97 -17.25 32.64
CA ASN A 115 17.77 -16.84 31.89
C ASN A 115 16.61 -17.81 32.11
N GLU A 116 16.04 -17.83 33.32
CA GLU A 116 15.03 -18.81 33.68
C GLU A 116 13.85 -18.45 32.79
N LYS A 117 13.74 -19.13 31.66
CA LYS A 117 12.62 -18.96 30.74
C LYS A 117 11.44 -19.32 31.60
N LEU A 118 10.71 -18.29 32.04
CA LEU A 118 9.48 -18.41 32.83
C LEU A 118 8.72 -19.62 32.31
N ALA A 119 8.18 -20.45 33.20
CA ALA A 119 7.39 -21.58 32.75
C ALA A 119 6.27 -21.08 31.82
N GLN A 120 5.84 -21.89 30.84
CA GLN A 120 4.82 -21.46 29.86
C GLN A 120 3.57 -20.89 30.53
N ASP A 121 3.17 -21.46 31.67
CA ASP A 121 2.05 -20.99 32.49
C ASP A 121 2.30 -19.63 33.13
N GLU A 122 3.54 -19.34 33.56
CA GLU A 122 3.95 -18.04 34.10
C GLU A 122 4.01 -16.98 33.01
N GLN A 123 4.54 -17.32 31.83
CA GLN A 123 4.52 -16.43 30.66
C GLN A 123 3.07 -16.09 30.28
N PHE A 124 2.20 -17.09 30.26
CA PHE A 124 0.78 -16.89 29.95
C PHE A 124 0.08 -16.04 31.01
N LYS A 125 0.33 -16.29 32.30
CA LYS A 125 -0.22 -15.49 33.40
C LYS A 125 0.26 -14.04 33.34
N LEU A 126 1.54 -13.83 33.07
CA LEU A 126 2.13 -12.50 32.92
C LEU A 126 1.49 -11.76 31.74
N LEU A 127 1.29 -12.44 30.61
CA LEU A 127 0.62 -11.89 29.44
C LEU A 127 -0.82 -11.48 29.76
N VAL A 128 -1.63 -12.40 30.32
CA VAL A 128 -3.05 -12.15 30.64
C VAL A 128 -3.21 -11.01 31.65
N THR A 129 -2.29 -10.88 32.60
CA THR A 129 -2.30 -9.79 33.61
C THR A 129 -2.03 -8.41 32.99
N ASN A 130 -1.28 -8.35 31.89
CA ASN A 130 -0.88 -7.11 31.21
C ASN A 130 -1.70 -6.82 29.94
N LEU A 131 -2.83 -7.50 29.73
CA LEU A 131 -3.73 -7.18 28.63
C LEU A 131 -4.50 -5.88 28.92
N ASP A 132 -4.66 -5.04 27.90
CA ASP A 132 -5.60 -3.92 27.98
C ASP A 132 -7.06 -4.44 27.99
N LYS A 133 -8.02 -3.55 28.26
CA LYS A 133 -9.45 -3.91 28.36
C LYS A 133 -10.02 -4.52 27.07
N ASP A 134 -9.60 -4.03 25.91
CA ASP A 134 -10.09 -4.51 24.62
C ASP A 134 -9.46 -5.86 24.24
N GLN A 135 -8.16 -6.03 24.50
CA GLN A 135 -7.45 -7.29 24.32
C GLN A 135 -8.00 -8.37 25.28
N THR A 136 -8.31 -8.00 26.53
CA THR A 136 -8.93 -8.90 27.51
C THR A 136 -10.30 -9.38 27.00
N ASN A 137 -11.14 -8.46 26.51
CA ASN A 137 -12.43 -8.82 25.94
C ASN A 137 -12.28 -9.75 24.73
N ARG A 138 -11.35 -9.47 23.80
CA ARG A 138 -11.07 -10.34 22.65
C ARG A 138 -10.57 -11.72 23.09
N PHE A 139 -9.70 -11.78 24.09
CA PHE A 139 -9.20 -13.02 24.67
C PHE A 139 -10.32 -13.85 25.32
N GLU A 140 -11.18 -13.24 26.14
CA GLU A 140 -12.33 -13.91 26.77
C GLU A 140 -13.32 -14.43 25.73
N VAL A 141 -13.62 -13.62 24.70
CA VAL A 141 -14.47 -14.01 23.57
C VAL A 141 -13.87 -15.20 22.84
N PHE A 142 -12.58 -15.17 22.51
CA PHE A 142 -11.91 -16.29 21.88
C PHE A 142 -11.95 -17.54 22.76
N HIS A 143 -11.67 -17.41 24.06
CA HIS A 143 -11.63 -18.55 24.98
C HIS A 143 -13.00 -19.22 25.16
N ARG A 144 -14.08 -18.44 25.32
CA ARG A 144 -15.45 -18.97 25.51
C ARG A 144 -16.10 -19.49 24.22
N THR A 145 -15.64 -19.03 23.06
CA THR A 145 -16.24 -19.40 21.76
C THR A 145 -15.83 -20.81 21.33
N SER A 146 -16.82 -21.65 21.07
CA SER A 146 -16.65 -23.01 20.55
C SER A 146 -17.78 -23.36 19.57
N LEU A 147 -17.49 -24.28 18.64
CA LEU A 147 -18.49 -24.79 17.69
C LEU A 147 -19.55 -25.63 18.40
N ASN A 148 -20.79 -25.63 17.91
CA ASN A 148 -21.88 -26.36 18.56
C ASN A 148 -21.62 -27.88 18.58
N LYS A 149 -21.56 -28.44 19.80
CA LYS A 149 -21.28 -29.86 20.07
C LYS A 149 -22.18 -30.80 19.27
N THR A 150 -23.48 -30.50 19.21
CA THR A 150 -24.48 -31.35 18.56
C THR A 150 -24.32 -31.33 17.04
N GLN A 151 -24.02 -30.17 16.47
CA GLN A 151 -23.85 -30.01 15.02
C GLN A 151 -22.58 -30.70 14.52
N VAL A 152 -21.46 -30.53 15.23
CA VAL A 152 -20.19 -31.20 14.88
C VAL A 152 -20.34 -32.72 14.93
N LYS A 153 -20.99 -33.26 15.98
CA LYS A 153 -21.21 -34.71 16.09
C LYS A 153 -22.08 -35.25 14.95
N LYS A 154 -23.16 -34.54 14.58
CA LYS A 154 -24.01 -34.90 13.45
C LYS A 154 -23.24 -34.88 12.13
N LEU A 155 -22.57 -33.78 11.81
CA LEU A 155 -21.81 -33.62 10.56
C LEU A 155 -20.75 -34.70 10.42
N ALA A 156 -19.95 -34.91 11.46
CA ALA A 156 -18.87 -35.88 11.40
C ALA A 156 -19.41 -37.32 11.32
N SER A 157 -20.53 -37.64 12.00
CA SER A 157 -21.16 -38.96 11.88
C SER A 157 -21.74 -39.19 10.48
N THR A 158 -22.25 -38.14 9.83
CA THR A 158 -22.72 -38.18 8.43
C THR A 158 -21.56 -38.38 7.45
N VAL A 159 -20.42 -37.70 7.63
CA VAL A 159 -19.27 -37.83 6.73
C VAL A 159 -18.59 -39.19 6.89
N ALA A 160 -18.44 -39.68 8.12
CA ALA A 160 -17.76 -40.94 8.40
C ALA A 160 -18.69 -42.17 8.37
N ASN A 161 -20.02 -41.97 8.24
CA ASN A 161 -21.05 -43.01 8.34
C ASN A 161 -20.92 -43.91 9.60
N GLN A 162 -20.36 -43.36 10.68
CA GLN A 162 -20.11 -44.09 11.93
C GLN A 162 -20.40 -43.19 13.14
N THR A 163 -20.63 -43.82 14.29
CA THR A 163 -20.75 -43.07 15.56
C THR A 163 -19.37 -42.59 16.01
N ILE A 164 -19.30 -41.33 16.47
CA ILE A 164 -18.03 -40.68 16.83
C ILE A 164 -17.90 -40.54 18.33
N SER A 165 -16.71 -40.85 18.83
CA SER A 165 -16.35 -40.73 20.25
C SER A 165 -16.27 -39.26 20.68
N GLU A 166 -16.44 -39.03 21.98
CA GLU A 166 -16.38 -37.69 22.56
C GLU A 166 -15.03 -37.01 22.31
N ASN A 167 -13.92 -37.75 22.42
CA ASN A 167 -12.57 -37.25 22.20
C ASN A 167 -12.37 -36.76 20.75
N ILE A 168 -12.83 -37.53 19.76
CA ILE A 168 -12.75 -37.13 18.35
C ILE A 168 -13.62 -35.91 18.09
N ARG A 169 -14.81 -35.81 18.70
CA ARG A 169 -15.65 -34.62 18.57
C ARG A 169 -14.97 -33.37 19.13
N VAL A 170 -14.35 -33.46 20.31
CA VAL A 170 -13.58 -32.33 20.90
C VAL A 170 -12.44 -31.92 19.97
N PHE A 171 -11.69 -32.89 19.44
CA PHE A 171 -10.62 -32.64 18.47
C PHE A 171 -11.14 -31.92 17.21
N LEU A 172 -12.23 -32.41 16.62
CA LEU A 172 -12.86 -31.79 15.45
C LEU A 172 -13.37 -30.36 15.72
N GLN A 173 -13.89 -30.09 16.92
CA GLN A 173 -14.27 -28.73 17.33
C GLN A 173 -13.06 -27.80 17.37
N ALA A 174 -11.92 -28.27 17.87
CA ALA A 174 -10.68 -27.50 17.89
C ALA A 174 -10.15 -27.24 16.47
N VAL A 175 -10.07 -28.29 15.63
CA VAL A 175 -9.63 -28.16 14.23
C VAL A 175 -10.55 -27.22 13.44
N GLY A 176 -11.88 -27.34 13.59
CA GLY A 176 -12.82 -26.45 12.92
C GLY A 176 -12.71 -24.99 13.35
N LYS A 177 -12.34 -24.73 14.62
CA LYS A 177 -12.07 -23.38 15.12
C LYS A 177 -10.77 -22.82 14.55
N ILE A 178 -9.70 -23.62 14.51
CA ILE A 178 -8.41 -23.24 13.91
C ILE A 178 -8.63 -22.89 12.43
N TYR A 179 -9.31 -23.77 11.69
CA TYR A 179 -9.65 -23.56 10.28
C TYR A 179 -10.44 -22.25 10.04
N ALA A 180 -11.46 -21.97 10.87
CA ALA A 180 -12.18 -20.70 10.77
C ALA A 180 -11.27 -19.49 11.04
N GLY A 181 -10.34 -19.60 12.00
CA GLY A 181 -9.32 -18.61 12.30
C GLY A 181 -8.40 -18.35 11.10
N GLU A 182 -7.84 -19.40 10.51
CA GLU A 182 -6.95 -19.31 9.34
C GLU A 182 -7.61 -18.58 8.17
N ILE A 183 -8.89 -18.90 7.87
CA ILE A 183 -9.64 -18.23 6.82
C ILE A 183 -9.87 -16.74 7.15
N ILE A 184 -10.19 -16.41 8.40
CA ILE A 184 -10.42 -15.02 8.84
C ILE A 184 -9.12 -14.21 8.79
N GLU A 185 -8.01 -14.78 9.26
CA GLU A 185 -6.68 -14.16 9.21
C GLU A 185 -6.26 -13.89 7.77
N LEU A 186 -6.44 -14.88 6.89
CA LEU A 186 -6.15 -14.73 5.48
C LEU A 186 -7.05 -13.68 4.81
N ALA A 187 -8.34 -13.61 5.18
CA ALA A 187 -9.24 -12.56 4.73
C ALA A 187 -8.83 -11.17 5.21
N MET A 188 -8.28 -11.06 6.42
CA MET A 188 -7.74 -9.81 6.95
C MET A 188 -6.48 -9.38 6.20
N ILE A 189 -5.61 -10.32 5.85
CA ILE A 189 -4.44 -10.06 4.98
C ILE A 189 -4.89 -9.58 3.60
N VAL A 190 -5.89 -10.22 2.99
CA VAL A 190 -6.46 -9.81 1.70
C VAL A 190 -7.03 -8.40 1.77
N LYS A 191 -7.84 -8.10 2.80
CA LYS A 191 -8.36 -6.74 3.05
C LYS A 191 -7.23 -5.72 3.10
N ASN A 192 -6.18 -5.98 3.88
CA ASN A 192 -5.04 -5.06 4.02
C ASN A 192 -4.30 -4.84 2.70
N LYS A 193 -4.09 -5.90 1.91
CA LYS A 193 -3.50 -5.81 0.56
C LYS A 193 -4.36 -4.97 -0.39
N TRP A 194 -5.68 -5.16 -0.35
CA TRP A 194 -6.62 -4.36 -1.13
C TRP A 194 -6.55 -2.87 -0.76
N LEU A 195 -6.61 -2.55 0.54
CA LEU A 195 -6.51 -1.16 1.00
C LEU A 195 -5.18 -0.51 0.61
N THR A 196 -4.08 -1.27 0.72
CA THR A 196 -2.75 -0.82 0.29
C THR A 196 -2.70 -0.56 -1.22
N SER A 197 -3.33 -1.42 -2.02
CA SER A 197 -3.43 -1.22 -3.47
C SER A 197 -4.26 0.02 -3.80
N GLN A 198 -5.37 0.24 -3.11
CA GLN A 198 -6.21 1.43 -3.31
C GLN A 198 -5.43 2.70 -2.99
N MET A 199 -4.69 2.72 -1.89
CA MET A 199 -3.79 3.81 -1.52
C MET A 199 -2.80 4.15 -2.65
N CYS A 200 -2.11 3.16 -3.21
CA CYS A 200 -1.18 3.39 -4.32
C CYS A 200 -1.88 3.96 -5.56
N ILE A 201 -3.07 3.44 -5.90
CA ILE A 201 -3.85 3.91 -7.05
C ILE A 201 -4.28 5.37 -6.85
N GLU A 202 -4.76 5.73 -5.66
CA GLU A 202 -5.18 7.10 -5.35
C GLU A 202 -4.00 8.08 -5.35
N PHE A 203 -2.83 7.64 -4.86
CA PHE A 203 -1.59 8.40 -4.95
C PHE A 203 -1.14 8.64 -6.41
N ASP A 204 -1.16 7.60 -7.25
CA ASP A 204 -0.82 7.71 -8.67
C ASP A 204 -1.77 8.67 -9.40
N LYS A 205 -3.07 8.58 -9.12
CA LYS A 205 -4.08 9.51 -9.66
C LYS A 205 -3.77 10.95 -9.25
N ARG A 206 -3.50 11.19 -7.96
CA ARG A 206 -3.20 12.54 -7.45
C ARG A 206 -1.92 13.10 -8.08
N THR A 207 -0.90 12.27 -8.25
CA THR A 207 0.36 12.64 -8.92
C THR A 207 0.12 13.02 -10.39
N LYS A 208 -0.65 12.21 -11.13
CA LYS A 208 -1.06 12.52 -12.52
C LYS A 208 -1.82 13.84 -12.62
N ILE A 209 -2.81 14.05 -11.74
CA ILE A 209 -3.60 15.29 -11.71
C ILE A 209 -2.70 16.49 -11.36
N GLY A 210 -1.81 16.35 -10.38
CA GLY A 210 -0.87 17.40 -10.00
C GLY A 210 0.07 17.79 -11.15
N TYR A 211 0.52 16.82 -11.94
CA TYR A 211 1.29 17.08 -13.16
C TYR A 211 0.47 17.83 -14.21
N LYS A 212 -0.76 17.36 -14.49
CA LYS A 212 -1.69 18.06 -15.40
C LYS A 212 -1.92 19.50 -14.92
N LEU A 213 -2.23 19.72 -13.65
CA LEU A 213 -2.45 21.06 -13.07
C LEU A 213 -1.28 22.01 -13.31
N LYS A 214 -0.03 21.56 -13.12
CA LYS A 214 1.16 22.39 -13.39
C LYS A 214 1.25 22.84 -14.84
N LYS A 215 0.97 21.94 -15.80
CA LYS A 215 0.95 22.25 -17.25
C LYS A 215 -0.19 23.18 -17.65
N TYR A 216 -1.35 23.07 -17.02
CA TYR A 216 -2.45 23.99 -17.33
C TYR A 216 -2.13 25.39 -16.78
N LEU A 217 -1.59 25.44 -15.56
CA LEU A 217 -1.32 26.70 -14.91
C LEU A 217 -0.19 27.48 -15.56
N LYS A 218 0.90 26.81 -15.97
CA LYS A 218 1.98 27.51 -16.67
C LYS A 218 1.55 27.94 -18.07
N LYS A 219 0.74 27.16 -18.80
CA LYS A 219 0.18 27.57 -20.09
C LYS A 219 -0.69 28.82 -19.97
N LEU A 220 -1.55 28.87 -18.94
CA LEU A 220 -2.35 30.07 -18.62
C LEU A 220 -1.46 31.28 -18.30
N THR A 221 -0.47 31.08 -17.43
CA THR A 221 0.42 32.15 -16.96
C THR A 221 1.25 32.72 -18.11
N PHE A 222 1.82 31.87 -18.97
CA PHE A 222 2.57 32.30 -20.16
C PHE A 222 1.72 32.99 -21.23
N SER A 223 0.41 32.69 -21.28
CA SER A 223 -0.54 33.34 -22.18
C SER A 223 -0.90 34.77 -21.75
N ILE A 224 -0.66 35.13 -20.49
CA ILE A 224 -0.95 36.46 -19.93
C ILE A 224 0.31 37.31 -19.80
N ILE A 225 1.45 36.68 -19.53
CA ILE A 225 2.73 37.38 -19.49
C ILE A 225 3.09 37.85 -20.90
N GLU A 226 2.93 39.14 -21.14
CA GLU A 226 3.33 39.79 -22.40
C GLU A 226 4.86 39.91 -22.51
N ASN A 227 5.54 40.11 -21.37
CA ASN A 227 6.95 40.46 -21.34
C ASN A 227 7.85 39.25 -21.68
N GLN A 228 8.58 39.35 -22.79
CA GLN A 228 9.46 38.30 -23.31
C GLN A 228 10.62 37.98 -22.37
N GLN A 229 11.10 38.93 -21.58
CA GLN A 229 12.23 38.73 -20.66
C GLN A 229 11.88 37.68 -19.60
N TYR A 230 10.68 37.77 -19.00
CA TYR A 230 10.19 36.72 -18.10
C TYR A 230 9.95 35.40 -18.82
N LYS A 231 9.70 35.36 -20.14
CA LYS A 231 9.59 34.07 -20.84
C LYS A 231 10.93 33.35 -20.94
N GLN A 232 12.03 34.07 -21.10
CA GLN A 232 13.38 33.49 -21.22
C GLN A 232 13.88 32.91 -19.90
N ASP A 233 13.77 33.66 -18.80
CA ASP A 233 14.20 33.17 -17.48
C ASP A 233 13.41 31.91 -17.05
N TYR A 234 12.19 31.74 -17.57
CA TYR A 234 11.28 30.63 -17.25
C TYR A 234 11.36 29.45 -18.21
N GLN A 235 12.06 29.58 -19.35
CA GLN A 235 12.37 28.44 -20.21
C GLN A 235 13.17 27.37 -19.44
N SER A 236 13.80 27.74 -18.32
CA SER A 236 14.47 26.82 -17.39
C SER A 236 13.51 25.97 -16.55
N ASP A 237 12.24 26.33 -16.40
CA ASP A 237 11.31 25.52 -15.61
C ASP A 237 10.95 24.23 -16.37
N SER A 238 11.17 23.10 -15.71
CA SER A 238 11.13 21.76 -16.32
C SER A 238 9.73 21.23 -16.64
N VAL A 239 8.65 21.96 -16.34
CA VAL A 239 7.28 21.51 -16.63
C VAL A 239 7.00 21.64 -18.15
N PRO A 240 6.70 20.56 -18.87
CA PRO A 240 6.51 20.60 -20.31
C PRO A 240 5.05 20.91 -20.66
N GLU A 241 4.75 22.20 -20.84
CA GLU A 241 3.41 22.73 -21.09
C GLU A 241 2.69 22.16 -22.31
N ASP A 242 3.47 21.87 -23.36
CA ASP A 242 2.94 21.47 -24.67
C ASP A 242 2.96 19.94 -24.86
N GLU A 243 3.47 19.18 -23.88
CA GLU A 243 3.50 17.72 -23.99
C GLU A 243 2.10 17.12 -23.78
N PRO A 244 1.65 16.26 -24.73
CA PRO A 244 0.37 15.59 -24.61
C PRO A 244 0.40 14.57 -23.46
N ASP A 245 -0.67 14.52 -22.69
CA ASP A 245 -0.88 13.47 -21.71
C ASP A 245 -1.32 12.17 -22.38
N PHE A 246 -0.86 11.06 -21.79
CA PHE A 246 -1.29 9.71 -22.14
C PHE A 246 -2.62 9.37 -21.47
N TYR A 247 -3.41 8.55 -22.15
CA TYR A 247 -4.63 7.94 -21.65
C TYR A 247 -4.63 6.46 -22.05
N PHE A 248 -5.40 5.64 -21.36
CA PHE A 248 -5.62 4.26 -21.76
C PHE A 248 -6.85 4.15 -22.67
N ASP A 249 -6.77 3.31 -23.72
CA ASP A 249 -7.84 3.20 -24.72
C ASP A 249 -9.11 2.53 -24.17
N ASP A 250 -9.02 1.78 -23.08
CA ASP A 250 -10.13 1.15 -22.36
C ASP A 250 -10.83 2.11 -21.38
N GLU A 251 -10.25 3.28 -21.08
CA GLU A 251 -10.84 4.31 -20.23
C GLU A 251 -11.48 5.43 -21.07
N GLU A 252 -12.70 5.19 -21.56
CA GLU A 252 -13.36 6.11 -22.50
C GLU A 252 -13.54 7.54 -21.96
N VAL A 253 -13.80 7.69 -20.66
CA VAL A 253 -13.97 9.00 -20.01
C VAL A 253 -12.64 9.75 -19.95
N ASP A 254 -11.57 9.10 -19.47
CA ASP A 254 -10.24 9.71 -19.39
C ASP A 254 -9.68 10.04 -20.78
N LYS A 255 -9.96 9.19 -21.79
CA LYS A 255 -9.64 9.46 -23.19
C LYS A 255 -10.28 10.75 -23.70
N ARG A 256 -11.58 10.95 -23.46
CA ARG A 256 -12.28 12.19 -23.88
C ARG A 256 -11.73 13.43 -23.18
N GLU A 257 -11.51 13.36 -21.86
CA GLU A 257 -11.00 14.50 -21.09
C GLU A 257 -9.55 14.84 -21.48
N THR A 258 -8.72 13.82 -21.66
CA THR A 258 -7.31 13.98 -22.03
C THR A 258 -7.16 14.45 -23.48
N THR A 259 -7.95 13.95 -24.43
CA THR A 259 -7.93 14.45 -25.82
C THR A 259 -8.37 15.91 -25.93
N LEU A 260 -9.41 16.30 -25.20
CA LEU A 260 -9.82 17.70 -25.09
C LEU A 260 -8.68 18.55 -24.49
N GLY A 261 -8.07 18.05 -23.40
CA GLY A 261 -6.96 18.71 -22.74
C GLY A 261 -5.74 18.94 -23.63
N ASN A 262 -5.31 17.90 -24.34
CA ASN A 262 -4.20 17.96 -25.30
C ASN A 262 -4.47 18.95 -26.43
N SER A 263 -5.71 19.00 -26.94
CA SER A 263 -6.13 19.99 -27.94
C SER A 263 -5.99 21.43 -27.43
N LEU A 264 -6.40 21.68 -26.17
CA LEU A 264 -6.27 23.00 -25.56
C LEU A 264 -4.80 23.39 -25.33
N LEU A 265 -3.98 22.49 -24.78
CA LEU A 265 -2.55 22.74 -24.54
C LEU A 265 -1.78 23.00 -25.84
N GLN A 266 -2.09 22.28 -26.92
CA GLN A 266 -1.44 22.43 -28.23
C GLN A 266 -1.95 23.63 -29.04
N SER A 267 -3.04 24.28 -28.63
CA SER A 267 -3.61 25.42 -29.36
C SER A 267 -2.64 26.62 -29.36
N LYS A 268 -2.10 26.97 -30.54
CA LYS A 268 -1.18 28.12 -30.70
C LYS A 268 -1.89 29.48 -30.58
N SER A 269 -3.22 29.50 -30.72
CA SER A 269 -4.05 30.72 -30.72
C SER A 269 -4.06 31.48 -29.39
N LEU A 270 -3.68 30.84 -28.27
CA LEU A 270 -3.67 31.44 -26.93
C LEU A 270 -2.77 32.69 -26.78
N GLN A 271 -1.84 32.91 -27.71
CA GLN A 271 -0.93 34.07 -27.70
C GLN A 271 -1.53 35.32 -28.37
N GLN A 272 -2.55 35.17 -29.21
CA GLN A 272 -3.16 36.29 -29.94
C GLN A 272 -4.22 36.99 -29.08
N SER A 273 -4.44 38.28 -29.32
CA SER A 273 -5.47 39.11 -28.67
C SER A 273 -6.89 38.87 -29.20
N ASP A 274 -7.10 37.78 -29.95
CA ASP A 274 -8.36 37.49 -30.62
C ASP A 274 -9.44 37.01 -29.65
N HIS A 275 -10.72 37.22 -29.99
CA HIS A 275 -11.84 36.70 -29.20
C HIS A 275 -11.78 35.18 -29.01
N ASN A 276 -11.27 34.43 -30.00
CA ASN A 276 -11.08 32.98 -29.90
C ASN A 276 -10.05 32.59 -28.83
N SER A 277 -9.00 33.41 -28.65
CA SER A 277 -8.00 33.20 -27.61
C SER A 277 -8.61 33.33 -26.21
N GLN A 278 -9.53 34.27 -26.01
CA GLN A 278 -10.23 34.45 -24.73
C GLN A 278 -11.13 33.25 -24.40
N ASP A 279 -11.83 32.70 -25.39
CA ASP A 279 -12.65 31.49 -25.20
C ASP A 279 -11.79 30.27 -24.86
N LEU A 280 -10.68 30.07 -25.57
CA LEU A 280 -9.72 28.99 -25.26
C LEU A 280 -9.12 29.12 -23.85
N LYS A 281 -8.79 30.34 -23.40
CA LYS A 281 -8.33 30.60 -22.03
C LYS A 281 -9.41 30.25 -21.01
N LEU A 282 -10.66 30.60 -21.28
CA LEU A 282 -11.78 30.28 -20.41
C LEU A 282 -12.02 28.76 -20.32
N GLN A 283 -11.93 28.05 -21.43
CA GLN A 283 -12.02 26.58 -21.46
C GLN A 283 -10.87 25.93 -20.67
N LEU A 284 -9.66 26.47 -20.79
CA LEU A 284 -8.49 25.97 -20.08
C LEU A 284 -8.58 26.25 -18.56
N ILE A 285 -9.15 27.39 -18.15
CA ILE A 285 -9.50 27.68 -16.75
C ILE A 285 -10.58 26.72 -16.25
N GLU A 286 -11.60 26.40 -17.05
CA GLU A 286 -12.62 25.44 -16.65
C GLU A 286 -12.02 24.05 -16.40
N GLN A 287 -11.14 23.59 -17.29
CA GLN A 287 -10.48 22.30 -17.12
C GLN A 287 -9.53 22.31 -15.91
N TYR A 288 -8.78 23.39 -15.71
CA TYR A 288 -7.95 23.59 -14.51
C TYR A 288 -8.80 23.49 -13.23
N ASN A 289 -9.95 24.16 -13.17
CA ASN A 289 -10.82 24.13 -12.00
C ASN A 289 -11.39 22.73 -11.73
N LYS A 290 -11.76 21.97 -12.79
CA LYS A 290 -12.16 20.56 -12.64
C LYS A 290 -11.04 19.72 -12.03
N LEU A 291 -9.80 19.89 -12.51
CA LEU A 291 -8.65 19.18 -11.98
C LEU A 291 -8.35 19.58 -10.52
N VAL A 292 -8.51 20.86 -10.15
CA VAL A 292 -8.34 21.32 -8.76
C VAL A 292 -9.35 20.62 -7.84
N LEU A 293 -10.61 20.56 -8.24
CA LEU A 293 -11.65 19.86 -7.47
C LEU A 293 -11.35 18.36 -7.34
N GLN A 294 -10.89 17.71 -8.41
CA GLN A 294 -10.48 16.30 -8.35
C GLN A 294 -9.27 16.11 -7.43
N PHE A 295 -8.24 16.94 -7.55
CA PHE A 295 -7.04 16.88 -6.71
C PHE A 295 -7.37 17.01 -5.22
N ASN A 296 -8.19 18.01 -4.87
CA ASN A 296 -8.62 18.27 -3.50
C ASN A 296 -9.54 17.17 -2.94
N LYS A 297 -10.28 16.45 -3.80
CA LYS A 297 -11.19 15.37 -3.38
C LYS A 297 -10.49 14.04 -3.11
N LEU A 298 -9.39 13.76 -3.80
CA LEU A 298 -8.63 12.52 -3.58
C LEU A 298 -8.15 12.46 -2.13
N ASP A 299 -8.00 11.26 -1.57
CA ASP A 299 -7.47 11.05 -0.22
C ASP A 299 -6.81 9.68 -0.12
N VAL A 300 -5.49 9.71 0.09
CA VAL A 300 -4.60 8.54 0.10
C VAL A 300 -4.67 7.77 1.43
N SER A 301 -5.23 8.35 2.49
CA SER A 301 -5.27 7.70 3.81
C SER A 301 -6.09 6.39 3.81
N ILE A 302 -5.59 5.37 4.51
CA ILE A 302 -6.28 4.05 4.62
C ILE A 302 -6.92 3.86 6.00
N GLU A 303 -6.59 4.71 6.96
CA GLU A 303 -7.06 4.68 8.35
C GLU A 303 -8.59 4.79 8.41
N LYS A 304 -9.19 5.51 7.45
CA LYS A 304 -10.65 5.60 7.28
C LYS A 304 -11.33 4.24 7.14
N TYR A 305 -10.59 3.20 6.77
CA TYR A 305 -11.07 1.83 6.60
C TYR A 305 -10.62 0.86 7.70
N ASN A 306 -9.93 1.31 8.74
CA ASN A 306 -9.47 0.41 9.82
C ASN A 306 -10.65 -0.37 10.43
N ASN A 307 -11.75 0.33 10.71
CA ASN A 307 -12.97 -0.24 11.29
C ASN A 307 -13.97 -0.78 10.26
N SER A 308 -13.60 -0.84 8.97
CA SER A 308 -14.50 -1.38 7.95
C SER A 308 -14.67 -2.90 8.11
N PRO A 309 -15.88 -3.45 7.90
CA PRO A 309 -16.12 -4.87 8.04
C PRO A 309 -15.38 -5.68 6.98
N LEU A 310 -15.18 -6.98 7.25
CA LEU A 310 -14.74 -7.92 6.23
C LEU A 310 -15.85 -8.08 5.19
N LEU A 311 -15.58 -7.66 3.96
CA LEU A 311 -16.48 -7.82 2.84
C LEU A 311 -16.44 -9.27 2.31
N PRO A 312 -17.52 -9.75 1.67
CA PRO A 312 -17.57 -11.08 1.06
C PRO A 312 -16.44 -11.33 0.05
N GLU A 313 -15.98 -10.29 -0.65
CA GLU A 313 -14.86 -10.35 -1.60
C GLU A 313 -13.57 -10.79 -0.91
N HIS A 314 -13.29 -10.28 0.29
CA HIS A 314 -12.10 -10.65 1.05
C HIS A 314 -12.13 -12.13 1.45
N ILE A 315 -13.31 -12.65 1.81
CA ILE A 315 -13.48 -14.06 2.18
C ILE A 315 -13.34 -14.97 0.95
N ARG A 316 -13.88 -14.58 -0.21
CA ARG A 316 -13.74 -15.36 -1.45
C ARG A 316 -12.29 -15.44 -1.92
N GLU A 317 -11.56 -14.33 -1.90
CA GLU A 317 -10.13 -14.33 -2.24
C GLU A 317 -9.29 -15.06 -1.19
N ALA A 318 -9.62 -14.95 0.09
CA ALA A 318 -8.98 -15.77 1.12
C ALA A 318 -9.20 -17.26 0.88
N TRP A 319 -10.43 -17.67 0.57
CA TRP A 319 -10.73 -19.05 0.23
C TRP A 319 -9.98 -19.53 -1.02
N ARG A 320 -9.88 -18.67 -2.05
CA ARG A 320 -9.08 -18.95 -3.25
C ARG A 320 -7.60 -19.15 -2.90
N LEU A 321 -7.01 -18.27 -2.08
CA LEU A 321 -5.63 -18.38 -1.64
C LEU A 321 -5.38 -19.60 -0.75
N TYR A 322 -6.30 -19.89 0.16
CA TYR A 322 -6.24 -21.07 1.03
C TYR A 322 -6.21 -22.35 0.19
N ARG A 323 -7.08 -22.45 -0.82
CA ARG A 323 -7.06 -23.58 -1.76
C ARG A 323 -5.73 -23.69 -2.49
N LEU A 324 -5.22 -22.59 -3.05
CA LEU A 324 -3.91 -22.59 -3.73
C LEU A 324 -2.75 -23.02 -2.81
N GLN A 325 -2.83 -22.71 -1.51
CA GLN A 325 -1.83 -23.13 -0.52
C GLN A 325 -2.01 -24.61 -0.14
N SER A 326 -3.25 -25.10 -0.05
CA SER A 326 -3.55 -26.51 0.25
C SER A 326 -3.40 -27.45 -0.95
N ASP A 327 -3.52 -26.94 -2.18
CA ASP A 327 -3.44 -27.68 -3.45
C ASP A 327 -2.02 -28.21 -3.78
N THR A 328 -1.13 -28.22 -2.79
CA THR A 328 0.09 -29.06 -2.83
C THR A 328 -0.22 -30.56 -2.87
N LEU A 329 -1.49 -30.95 -2.67
CA LEU A 329 -1.98 -32.27 -3.04
C LEU A 329 -2.17 -32.34 -4.56
N PRO A 330 -1.56 -33.33 -5.25
CA PRO A 330 -1.71 -33.44 -6.70
C PRO A 330 -3.20 -33.51 -7.03
N ASN A 331 -3.64 -32.66 -7.96
CA ASN A 331 -4.98 -32.69 -8.53
C ASN A 331 -5.39 -34.15 -8.70
N ALA A 332 -6.58 -34.51 -8.21
CA ALA A 332 -7.18 -35.80 -8.52
C ALA A 332 -7.19 -35.93 -10.04
N TYR A 333 -6.19 -36.63 -10.59
CA TYR A 333 -6.09 -36.83 -12.02
C TYR A 333 -7.33 -37.59 -12.42
N TRP A 334 -8.14 -37.01 -13.30
CA TRP A 334 -9.18 -37.72 -14.02
C TRP A 334 -8.48 -38.84 -14.80
N ARG A 335 -8.40 -40.05 -14.22
CA ARG A 335 -7.92 -41.22 -14.95
C ARG A 335 -9.07 -41.76 -15.77
N THR A 336 -8.90 -41.74 -17.08
CA THR A 336 -9.73 -42.50 -18.03
C THR A 336 -9.41 -43.98 -17.84
N GLN A 337 -10.21 -44.69 -17.04
CA GLN A 337 -10.14 -46.15 -17.01
C GLN A 337 -11.27 -46.71 -17.89
N GLY A 338 -10.89 -47.20 -19.07
CA GLY A 338 -11.80 -47.86 -20.01
C GLY A 338 -12.30 -46.98 -21.16
N GLU A 339 -12.72 -47.62 -22.23
CA GLU A 339 -13.21 -46.99 -23.48
C GLU A 339 -14.59 -46.32 -23.35
N GLY A 340 -15.21 -46.34 -22.16
CA GLY A 340 -16.50 -45.71 -21.90
C GLY A 340 -16.33 -44.27 -21.41
N GLN A 341 -16.89 -43.29 -22.13
CA GLN A 341 -16.83 -41.85 -21.83
C GLN A 341 -17.59 -41.39 -20.56
N GLY A 342 -17.72 -42.25 -19.54
CA GLY A 342 -18.42 -41.94 -18.29
C GLY A 342 -17.46 -41.45 -17.21
N SER A 343 -17.40 -40.13 -16.99
CA SER A 343 -16.75 -39.55 -15.82
C SER A 343 -17.55 -39.94 -14.56
N MET A 344 -17.02 -40.84 -13.72
CA MET A 344 -17.56 -41.05 -12.37
C MET A 344 -16.57 -40.56 -11.30
N PHE A 345 -17.13 -39.85 -10.32
CA PHE A 345 -16.45 -39.36 -9.13
C PHE A 345 -16.04 -40.51 -8.20
N ARG A 346 -14.86 -40.41 -7.59
CA ARG A 346 -14.58 -40.97 -6.28
C ARG A 346 -13.86 -39.95 -5.41
#